data_AF-A0A922WNM2-F1
#
_entry.id   AF-A0A922WNM2-F1
#
_cell.length_a   1.000
_cell.length_b   1.000
_cell.length_c   1.000
_cell.angle_alpha   90.00
_cell.angle_beta   90.00
_cell.angle_gamma   90.00
#
_symmetry.space_group_name_H-M   'P 1'
#
loop_
_entity.id
_entity.type
_entity.pdbx_description
1 polymer ?
#
loop_
_entity_poly.entity_id
_entity_poly.type
_entity_poly.pdbx_seq_one_letter_code
_entity_poly.pdbx_strand_id
1 'polypeptide(L)' 'MLASPVDWQPIPDRAYHFAATVSDIACVLRLNDFPDENMASLLFGEVQHELDDFPAGWRLPRHRGD' A
#
# COMPACT_ATOMS: atom_id res chain seq x y z
N MET A 1 4.55 -10.69 8.47
CA MET A 1 5.22 -9.64 7.68
C MET A 1 5.21 -10.08 6.23
N LEU A 2 4.59 -9.31 5.33
CA LEU A 2 4.51 -9.65 3.91
C LEU A 2 5.90 -9.49 3.27
N ALA A 3 6.71 -10.56 3.33
CA ALA A 3 8.06 -10.60 2.79
C ALA A 3 8.10 -10.83 1.27
N SER A 4 6.93 -11.02 0.64
CA SER A 4 6.82 -11.22 -0.79
C SER A 4 6.79 -9.87 -1.51
N PRO A 5 7.43 -9.76 -2.69
CA PRO A 5 7.25 -8.61 -3.57
C PRO A 5 5.76 -8.44 -3.89
N VAL A 6 5.27 -7.19 -3.82
CA VAL A 6 3.90 -6.85 -4.17
C VAL A 6 3.95 -5.75 -5.23
N ASP A 7 3.36 -6.03 -6.39
CA ASP A 7 3.16 -5.07 -7.47
C ASP A 7 1.82 -4.36 -7.27
N TRP A 8 1.88 -3.17 -6.67
CA TRP A 8 0.72 -2.36 -6.36
C TRP A 8 0.16 -1.68 -7.62
N GLN A 9 -1.15 -1.63 -7.75
CA GLN A 9 -1.85 -0.95 -8.84
C GLN A 9 -2.61 0.27 -8.29
N PRO A 10 -2.61 1.42 -8.97
CA PRO A 10 -3.35 2.58 -8.50
C PRO A 10 -4.85 2.32 -8.56
N ILE A 11 -5.60 2.78 -7.56
CA ILE A 11 -7.06 2.75 -7.61
C ILE A 11 -7.56 4.02 -8.31
N PRO A 12 -8.33 3.91 -9.41
CA PRO A 12 -8.92 5.08 -10.07
C PRO A 12 -9.71 5.94 -9.09
N ASP A 13 -9.62 7.27 -9.26
CA ASP A 13 -10.36 8.25 -8.46
C ASP A 13 -10.05 8.27 -6.95
N ARG A 14 -9.03 7.53 -6.50
CA ARG A 14 -8.53 7.55 -5.12
C ARG A 14 -7.03 7.80 -5.10
N ALA A 15 -6.65 9.08 -5.02
CA ALA A 15 -5.26 9.47 -4.87
C ALA A 15 -4.63 8.76 -3.65
N TYR A 16 -3.36 8.37 -3.77
CA TYR A 16 -2.60 7.70 -2.70
C TYR A 16 -3.15 6.34 -2.25
N HIS A 17 -4.10 5.76 -2.98
CA HIS A 17 -4.60 4.41 -2.73
C HIS A 17 -4.17 3.45 -3.83
N PHE A 18 -3.74 2.28 -3.40
CA PHE A 18 -3.28 1.22 -4.27
C PHE A 18 -3.94 -0.11 -3.88
N ALA A 19 -4.15 -0.97 -4.85
CA ALA A 19 -4.68 -2.31 -4.66
C ALA A 19 -3.66 -3.35 -5.16
N ALA A 20 -3.65 -4.49 -4.50
CA ALA A 20 -2.95 -5.68 -4.94
C ALA A 20 -3.70 -6.93 -4.48
N THR A 21 -3.37 -8.07 -5.06
CA THR A 21 -3.83 -9.37 -4.56
C THR A 21 -2.59 -10.18 -4.20
N VAL A 22 -2.50 -10.60 -2.93
CA VAL A 22 -1.38 -11.41 -2.43
C VAL A 22 -1.94 -12.70 -1.88
N SER A 23 -1.52 -13.84 -2.44
CA SER A 23 -2.03 -15.17 -2.04
C SER A 23 -3.57 -15.25 -2.04
N ASP A 24 -4.20 -14.76 -3.11
CA ASP A 24 -5.66 -14.68 -3.28
C ASP A 24 -6.40 -13.75 -2.31
N ILE A 25 -5.68 -12.95 -1.52
CA ILE A 25 -6.26 -11.98 -0.58
C ILE A 25 -6.19 -10.59 -1.20
N ALA A 26 -7.35 -9.94 -1.30
CA ALA A 26 -7.44 -8.55 -1.73
C ALA A 26 -6.81 -7.64 -0.67
N CYS A 27 -5.90 -6.79 -1.12
CA CYS A 27 -5.15 -5.86 -0.30
C CYS A 27 -5.37 -4.44 -0.80
N VAL A 28 -5.51 -3.50 0.13
CA VAL A 28 -5.55 -2.07 -0.17
C VAL A 28 -4.50 -1.37 0.66
N LEU A 29 -3.62 -0.62 0.01
CA LEU A 29 -2.61 0.22 0.64
C LEU A 29 -3.00 1.68 0.47
N ARG A 30 -3.06 2.41 1.58
CA ARG A 30 -3.27 3.86 1.63
C ARG A 30 -1.98 4.50 2.12
N LEU A 31 -1.42 5.43 1.36
CA LEU A 31 -0.33 6.26 1.86
C LEU A 31 -0.89 7.40 2.69
N ASN A 32 -0.27 7.66 3.82
CA ASN A 32 -0.61 8.80 4.67
C ASN A 32 0.31 9.97 4.31
N ASP A 33 -0.26 11.18 4.26
CA ASP A 33 0.44 12.42 3.87
C ASP A 33 0.67 13.36 5.07
N PHE A 34 0.60 12.80 6.29
CA PHE A 34 0.72 13.54 7.54
C PHE A 34 1.99 13.14 8.29
N PRO A 35 2.75 14.10 8.83
CA PRO A 35 4.04 13.84 9.46
C PRO A 35 3.96 13.10 10.80
N ASP A 36 2.79 13.13 11.45
CA ASP A 36 2.54 12.49 12.75
C ASP A 36 1.90 11.09 12.62
N GLU A 37 1.58 10.63 11.40
CA GLU A 37 1.00 9.31 11.13
C GLU A 37 2.06 8.32 10.65
N ASN A 38 1.77 7.01 10.77
CA ASN A 38 2.57 5.98 10.11
C ASN A 38 2.58 6.22 8.59
N MET A 39 3.66 5.86 7.92
CA MET A 39 3.86 6.14 6.48
C MET A 39 2.70 5.63 5.60
N ALA A 40 2.12 4.48 5.93
CA ALA A 40 0.98 3.93 5.21
C ALA A 40 0.10 3.02 6.08
N SER A 41 -1.14 2.84 5.67
CA SER A 41 -2.07 1.85 6.25
C SER A 41 -2.38 0.78 5.20
N LEU A 42 -2.21 -0.48 5.57
CA LEU A 42 -2.49 -1.66 4.75
C LEU A 42 -3.72 -2.39 5.28
N LEU A 43 -4.75 -2.49 4.45
CA LEU A 43 -5.87 -3.41 4.66
C LEU A 43 -5.57 -4.73 3.94
N PHE A 44 -5.43 -5.82 4.69
CA PHE A 44 -5.18 -7.17 4.18
C PHE A 44 -6.38 -8.06 4.53
N GLY A 45 -7.29 -8.27 3.59
CA GLY A 45 -8.60 -8.84 3.90
C GLY A 45 -9.40 -7.92 4.83
N GLU A 46 -9.71 -8.38 6.04
CA GLU A 46 -10.43 -7.59 7.06
C GLU A 46 -9.51 -6.99 8.13
N VAL A 47 -8.20 -7.25 8.07
CA VAL A 47 -7.24 -6.78 9.07
C VAL A 47 -6.51 -5.56 8.56
N GLN A 48 -6.49 -4.51 9.37
CA GLN A 48 -5.71 -3.30 9.12
C GLN A 48 -4.35 -3.39 9.84
N HIS A 49 -3.30 -3.00 9.12
CA HIS A 49 -1.93 -2.92 9.60
C HIS A 49 -1.37 -1.54 9.30
N GLU A 50 -0.76 -0.91 10.28
CA GLU A 50 0.01 0.31 10.06
C GLU A 50 1.45 -0.04 9.65
N LEU A 51 1.99 0.72 8.70
CA LEU A 51 3.32 0.54 8.15
C LEU A 51 4.14 1.80 8.39
N ASP A 52 5.22 1.65 9.16
CA ASP A 52 6.23 2.70 9.35
C ASP A 52 7.22 2.77 8.18
N ASP A 53 7.40 1.67 7.44
CA ASP A 53 8.27 1.56 6.26
C ASP A 53 7.73 0.49 5.28
N PHE A 54 8.14 0.53 4.02
CA PHE A 54 7.72 -0.42 3.00
C PHE A 54 8.59 -1.68 3.04
N PRO A 55 8.00 -2.88 3.04
CA PRO A 55 8.77 -4.11 2.87
C PRO A 55 9.60 -4.08 1.57
N ALA A 56 10.83 -4.58 1.67
CA ALA A 56 11.72 -4.66 0.52
C ALA A 56 11.08 -5.45 -0.63
N GLY A 57 11.13 -4.87 -1.85
CA GLY A 57 10.59 -5.49 -3.06
C GLY A 57 9.16 -5.07 -3.42
N TRP A 58 8.50 -4.25 -2.60
CA TRP A 58 7.25 -3.61 -3.00
C TRP A 58 7.50 -2.61 -4.13
N ARG A 59 6.63 -2.65 -5.14
CA ARG A 59 6.69 -1.76 -6.29
C ARG A 59 5.42 -0.94 -6.32
N LEU A 60 5.57 0.33 -5.96
CA LEU A 60 4.52 1.33 -6.11
C LEU A 60 4.65 1.97 -7.50
N PRO A 61 3.54 2.16 -8.23
CA PRO A 61 3.54 3.00 -9.42
C PRO A 61 4.05 4.38 -9.03
N ARG A 62 4.99 4.94 -9.80
CA ARG A 62 5.40 6.34 -9.62
C ARG A 62 4.15 7.21 -9.75
N HIS A 63 3.75 7.88 -8.67
CA HIS A 63 2.79 8.96 -8.77
C HIS A 63 3.41 9.99 -9.70
N ARG A 64 2.80 10.21 -10.87
CA ARG A 64 3.26 11.21 -11.83
C ARG A 64 2.93 12.57 -11.22
N GLY A 65 3.93 13.17 -10.57
CA GLY A 65 3.84 14.42 -9.82
C GLY A 65 5.24 14.86 -9.39
N ASP A 66 6.16 14.88 -10.35
CA ASP A 66 7.35 15.74 -10.37
C ASP A 66 7.18 16.69 -11.57
#